data_AF-A0AA96UEI2-F1
#
_entry.id   AF-A0AA96UEI2-F1
#
_cell.length_a   1.000
_cell.length_b   1.000
_cell.length_c   1.000
_cell.angle_alpha   90.00
_cell.angle_beta   90.00
_cell.angle_gamma   90.00
#
_symmetry.space_group_name_H-M   'P 1'
#
loop_
_entity.id
_entity.type
_entity.pdbx_description
1 polymer ?
#
loop_
_entity_poly.entity_id
_entity_poly.type
_entity_poly.pdbx_seq_one_letter_code
_entity_poly.pdbx_strand_id
1 'polypeptide(L)'
;MLFHDVCRTPVAAPLLPGRLRAEPFRLLRELGLPAEDLLIAGSAPLYVRGLRDRIGDLDVVARGEALRRALVLGRPEPAPFDGAVSIRLMGGRLEITDSWFVGMFGEVEDLFDRAERIGGFRFLTVADTVVWKQRLDRPKDRLDLQRMAEPADRDRSTGCQGRAVCSVQPVVQRPGTPGTGRSWRGRD
;
A
#
# COMPACT_ATOMS: atom_id res chain seq x y z
N MET A 1 -23.43 25.96 9.37
CA MET A 1 -22.49 25.65 8.26
C MET A 1 -22.18 24.17 8.34
N LEU A 2 -22.60 23.41 7.33
CA LEU A 2 -22.56 21.95 7.28
C LEU A 2 -21.12 21.49 6.99
N PHE A 3 -20.53 20.70 7.88
CA PHE A 3 -19.37 19.87 7.57
C PHE A 3 -19.88 18.61 6.85
N HIS A 4 -20.13 18.73 5.55
CA HIS A 4 -20.14 17.58 4.66
C HIS A 4 -18.87 17.66 3.82
N ASP A 5 -18.15 16.54 3.79
CA ASP A 5 -17.11 16.16 2.82
C ASP A 5 -15.74 15.91 3.47
N VAL A 6 -15.49 14.66 3.88
CA VAL A 6 -14.31 13.87 3.44
C VAL A 6 -14.65 12.37 3.56
N CYS A 7 -15.57 11.86 2.76
CA CYS A 7 -15.52 10.45 2.38
C CYS A 7 -14.61 10.32 1.16
N ARG A 8 -13.34 10.75 1.29
CA ARG A 8 -12.33 10.38 0.30
C ARG A 8 -12.13 8.88 0.44
N THR A 9 -12.66 8.13 -0.51
CA THR A 9 -12.20 6.77 -0.77
C THR A 9 -10.67 6.86 -0.85
N PRO A 10 -9.90 6.12 -0.04
CA PRO A 10 -8.46 6.15 -0.15
C PRO A 10 -8.12 5.76 -1.59
N VAL A 11 -7.55 6.71 -2.34
CA VAL A 11 -7.03 6.48 -3.69
C VAL A 11 -6.18 5.23 -3.60
N ALA A 12 -6.54 4.20 -4.37
CA ALA A 12 -5.93 2.87 -4.26
C ALA A 12 -4.41 2.99 -4.44
N ALA A 13 -3.69 3.04 -3.33
CA ALA A 13 -2.24 3.14 -3.34
C ALA A 13 -1.68 1.92 -4.12
N PRO A 14 -0.68 2.12 -4.98
CA PRO A 14 -0.24 1.12 -5.93
C PRO A 14 0.19 -0.14 -5.19
N LEU A 15 -0.24 -1.29 -5.72
CA LEU A 15 0.27 -2.57 -5.24
C LEU A 15 1.78 -2.64 -5.47
N LEU A 16 2.48 -3.20 -4.49
CA LEU A 16 3.92 -3.44 -4.55
C LEU A 16 4.16 -4.96 -4.50
N PRO A 17 4.12 -5.67 -5.65
CA PRO A 17 4.15 -7.14 -5.69
C PRO A 17 5.37 -7.75 -4.99
N GLY A 18 6.51 -7.05 -4.99
CA GLY A 18 7.72 -7.46 -4.27
C GLY A 18 7.52 -7.66 -2.76
N ARG A 19 6.54 -6.96 -2.16
CA ARG A 19 6.22 -7.07 -0.73
C ARG A 19 5.60 -8.40 -0.35
N LEU A 20 4.96 -9.10 -1.28
CA LEU A 20 4.49 -10.48 -1.06
C LEU A 20 5.62 -11.51 -0.94
N ARG A 21 6.87 -11.10 -1.18
CA ARG A 21 8.06 -11.93 -0.95
C ARG A 21 8.67 -11.73 0.44
N ALA A 22 8.10 -10.85 1.28
CA ALA A 22 8.53 -10.70 2.66
C ALA A 22 8.29 -11.99 3.45
N GLU A 23 9.06 -12.15 4.53
CA GLU A 23 9.14 -13.39 5.29
C GLU A 23 7.78 -13.92 5.80
N PRO A 24 6.87 -13.11 6.38
CA PRO A 24 5.59 -13.64 6.88
C PRO A 24 4.72 -14.27 5.78
N PHE A 25 4.77 -13.72 4.56
CA PHE A 25 4.07 -14.31 3.41
C PHE A 25 4.74 -15.58 2.88
N ARG A 26 6.04 -15.78 3.12
CA ARG A 26 6.71 -17.04 2.78
C ARG A 26 6.32 -18.12 3.78
N LEU A 27 6.39 -17.81 5.07
CA LEU A 27 5.92 -18.71 6.14
C LEU A 27 4.48 -19.16 5.89
N LEU A 28 3.57 -18.24 5.56
CA LEU A 28 2.18 -18.60 5.27
C LEU A 28 2.05 -19.58 4.09
N ARG A 29 2.86 -19.42 3.03
CA ARG A 29 2.86 -20.36 1.89
C ARG A 29 3.40 -21.73 2.28
N GLU A 30 4.45 -21.75 3.10
CA GLU A 30 5.10 -22.99 3.56
C GLU A 30 4.17 -23.84 4.43
N LEU A 31 3.16 -23.24 5.08
CA LEU A 31 2.13 -24.00 5.80
C LEU A 31 1.23 -24.84 4.88
N GLY A 32 1.17 -24.54 3.57
CA GLY A 32 0.36 -25.32 2.62
C GLY A 32 -1.14 -25.32 2.92
N LEU A 33 -1.63 -24.29 3.61
CA LEU A 33 -3.05 -24.12 3.90
C LEU A 33 -3.82 -23.72 2.62
N PRO A 34 -5.06 -24.20 2.42
CA PRO A 34 -5.89 -23.82 1.28
C PRO A 34 -6.11 -22.31 1.22
N ALA A 35 -5.55 -21.63 0.21
CA ALA A 35 -5.58 -20.17 0.10
C ALA A 35 -7.01 -19.63 -0.11
N GLU A 36 -7.91 -20.45 -0.64
CA GLU A 36 -9.32 -20.15 -0.79
C GLU A 36 -10.05 -19.95 0.54
N ASP A 37 -9.50 -20.48 1.63
CA ASP A 37 -10.02 -20.43 2.99
C ASP A 37 -9.20 -19.50 3.91
N LEU A 38 -8.32 -18.68 3.32
CA LEU A 38 -7.55 -17.66 4.02
C LEU A 38 -7.93 -16.24 3.58
N LEU A 39 -7.98 -15.34 4.56
CA LEU A 39 -8.11 -13.91 4.38
C LEU A 39 -7.05 -13.20 5.23
N ILE A 40 -6.17 -12.44 4.59
CA ILE A 40 -5.11 -11.69 5.26
C ILE A 40 -5.67 -10.36 5.77
N ALA A 41 -5.53 -10.10 7.06
CA ALA A 41 -6.08 -8.94 7.74
C ALA A 41 -4.98 -8.07 8.38
N GLY A 42 -5.38 -7.24 9.33
CA GLY A 42 -4.47 -6.43 10.13
C GLY A 42 -3.70 -5.40 9.33
N SER A 43 -2.37 -5.37 9.49
CA SER A 43 -1.53 -4.32 8.87
C SER A 43 -1.04 -4.66 7.47
N ALA A 44 -1.21 -5.91 7.02
CA ALA A 44 -0.72 -6.38 5.74
C ALA A 44 -1.38 -5.72 4.51
N PRO A 45 -2.70 -5.41 4.48
CA PRO A 45 -3.30 -4.66 3.38
C PRO A 45 -2.63 -3.30 3.12
N LEU A 46 -2.22 -2.59 4.17
CA LEU A 46 -1.47 -1.34 4.06
C LEU A 46 -0.04 -1.57 3.58
N TYR A 47 0.60 -2.63 4.09
CA TYR A 47 1.95 -2.99 3.70
C TYR A 47 2.05 -3.30 2.21
N VAL A 48 1.20 -4.15 1.64
CA VAL A 48 1.31 -4.53 0.22
C VAL A 48 1.04 -3.37 -0.74
N ARG A 49 0.49 -2.25 -0.25
CA ARG A 49 0.21 -1.02 -1.01
C ARG A 49 1.19 0.13 -0.75
N GLY A 50 2.24 -0.10 0.03
CA GLY A 50 3.21 0.95 0.34
C GLY A 50 2.76 1.98 1.37
N LEU A 51 1.60 1.78 2.00
CA LEU A 51 1.05 2.69 3.02
C LEU A 51 1.69 2.46 4.40
N ARG A 52 2.37 1.32 4.58
CA ARG A 52 3.14 0.99 5.78
C ARG A 52 4.45 0.33 5.38
N ASP A 53 5.59 0.73 5.92
CA ASP A 53 6.90 0.27 5.42
C ASP A 53 7.29 -1.14 5.84
N ARG A 54 6.80 -1.60 7.00
CA ARG A 54 7.21 -2.86 7.62
C ARG A 54 6.06 -3.50 8.39
N ILE A 55 6.04 -4.83 8.40
CA ILE A 55 5.20 -5.67 9.26
C ILE A 55 6.10 -6.68 9.98
N GLY A 56 5.77 -7.01 11.23
CA GLY A 56 6.51 -7.99 12.02
C GLY A 56 5.83 -9.36 12.08
N ASP A 57 4.56 -9.39 11.69
CA ASP A 57 3.60 -10.46 11.83
C ASP A 57 2.57 -10.40 10.69
N LEU A 58 1.82 -11.48 10.52
CA LEU A 58 0.70 -11.57 9.59
C LEU A 58 -0.54 -12.05 10.35
N ASP A 59 -1.56 -11.19 10.37
CA ASP A 59 -2.90 -11.54 10.85
C ASP A 59 -3.66 -12.24 9.72
N VAL A 60 -4.18 -13.44 9.97
CA VAL A 60 -4.87 -14.25 8.96
C VAL A 60 -6.16 -14.81 9.55
N VAL A 61 -7.29 -14.54 8.91
CA VAL A 61 -8.55 -15.18 9.21
C VAL A 61 -8.62 -16.47 8.38
N ALA A 62 -8.88 -17.59 9.03
CA ALA A 62 -9.04 -18.89 8.41
C ALA A 62 -10.45 -19.42 8.64
N ARG A 63 -10.99 -20.09 7.63
CA ARG A 63 -12.24 -20.86 7.71
C ARG A 63 -12.04 -22.27 7.16
N GLY A 64 -13.11 -23.06 7.16
CA GLY A 64 -13.17 -24.32 6.42
C GLY A 64 -12.00 -25.27 6.70
N GLU A 65 -11.35 -25.73 5.63
CA GLU A 65 -10.24 -26.67 5.73
C GLU A 65 -8.95 -26.01 6.25
N ALA A 66 -8.71 -24.75 5.92
CA ALA A 66 -7.53 -24.03 6.42
C ALA A 66 -7.56 -23.91 7.95
N LEU A 67 -8.72 -23.60 8.54
CA LEU A 67 -8.88 -23.52 9.98
C LEU A 67 -8.68 -24.89 10.65
N ARG A 68 -9.29 -25.95 10.10
CA ARG A 68 -9.10 -27.32 10.60
C ARG A 68 -7.62 -27.72 10.65
N ARG A 69 -6.87 -27.41 9.59
CA ARG A 69 -5.42 -27.69 9.55
C ARG A 69 -4.64 -26.82 10.52
N ALA A 70 -4.96 -25.53 10.61
CA ALA A 70 -4.31 -24.61 11.54
C ALA A 70 -4.44 -25.08 13.00
N LEU A 71 -5.61 -25.60 13.39
CA LEU A 71 -5.87 -26.15 14.73
C LEU A 71 -4.99 -27.36 15.09
N VAL A 72 -4.46 -28.08 14.10
CA VAL A 72 -3.53 -29.20 14.31
C VAL A 72 -2.08 -28.71 14.41
N LEU A 73 -1.77 -27.54 13.84
CA LEU A 73 -0.42 -26.98 13.78
C LEU A 73 -0.01 -26.21 15.06
N GLY A 74 -0.97 -25.78 15.87
CA GLY A 74 -0.71 -24.98 17.06
C GLY A 74 -1.79 -25.10 18.11
N ARG A 75 -1.56 -24.47 19.26
CA ARG A 75 -2.51 -24.46 20.36
C ARG A 75 -3.53 -23.33 20.14
N PRO A 76 -4.84 -23.62 20.11
CA PRO A 76 -5.87 -22.58 20.10
C PRO A 76 -5.91 -21.86 21.46
N GLU A 77 -6.01 -20.54 21.39
CA GLU A 77 -6.14 -19.64 22.53
C GLU A 77 -7.29 -18.66 22.28
N PRO A 78 -8.01 -18.18 23.31
CA PRO A 78 -8.96 -17.11 23.14
C PRO A 78 -8.28 -15.85 22.59
N ALA A 79 -8.84 -15.30 21.52
CA ALA A 79 -8.46 -13.99 21.00
C ALA A 79 -8.96 -12.88 21.94
N PRO A 80 -8.32 -11.71 21.95
CA PRO A 80 -8.67 -10.63 22.86
C PRO A 80 -10.03 -9.97 22.57
N PHE A 81 -10.65 -10.24 21.42
CA PHE A 81 -11.90 -9.62 21.01
C PHE A 81 -12.88 -10.64 20.42
N ASP A 82 -14.17 -10.37 20.62
CA ASP A 82 -15.32 -11.03 20.00
C ASP A 82 -15.39 -12.56 20.17
N GLY A 83 -14.70 -13.11 21.19
CA GLY A 83 -14.73 -14.54 21.50
C GLY A 83 -14.06 -15.44 20.45
N ALA A 84 -13.33 -14.84 19.49
CA ALA A 84 -12.62 -15.57 18.46
C ALA A 84 -11.56 -16.49 19.05
N VAL A 85 -11.19 -17.54 18.30
CA VAL A 85 -10.04 -18.37 18.60
C VAL A 85 -8.85 -17.91 17.77
N SER A 86 -7.67 -17.86 18.39
CA SER A 86 -6.40 -17.51 17.78
C SER A 86 -5.39 -18.64 17.93
N ILE A 87 -4.60 -18.88 16.89
CA ILE A 87 -3.49 -19.85 16.85
C ILE A 87 -2.24 -19.07 16.44
N ARG A 88 -1.27 -18.99 17.35
CA ARG A 88 0.00 -18.31 17.09
C ARG A 88 1.07 -19.32 16.70
N LEU A 89 1.63 -19.13 15.51
CA LEU A 89 2.66 -19.99 14.95
C LEU A 89 3.97 -19.21 14.80
N MET A 90 5.09 -19.94 14.72
CA MET A 90 6.42 -19.38 14.42
C MET A 90 6.81 -18.21 15.34
N GLY A 91 6.56 -18.37 16.64
CA GLY A 91 6.87 -17.33 17.64
C GLY A 91 6.04 -16.05 17.48
N GLY A 92 4.82 -16.14 16.93
CA GLY A 92 3.93 -15.00 16.71
C GLY A 92 4.13 -14.29 15.38
N ARG A 93 4.92 -14.85 14.45
CA ARG A 93 5.03 -14.31 13.08
C ARG A 93 3.75 -14.49 12.28
N LEU A 94 2.95 -15.51 12.61
CA LEU A 94 1.64 -15.74 12.04
C LEU A 94 0.64 -15.87 13.18
N GLU A 95 -0.43 -15.09 13.11
CA GLU A 95 -1.60 -15.22 13.97
C GLU A 95 -2.79 -15.61 13.10
N ILE A 96 -3.29 -16.83 13.29
CA ILE A 96 -4.44 -17.37 12.55
C ILE A 96 -5.66 -17.33 13.46
N THR A 97 -6.71 -16.63 13.05
CA THR A 97 -7.98 -16.54 13.78
C THR A 97 -9.13 -17.18 13.02
N ASP A 98 -10.16 -17.64 13.72
CA ASP A 98 -11.38 -18.18 13.11
C ASP A 98 -12.38 -17.10 12.65
N SER A 99 -12.19 -15.86 13.12
CA SER A 99 -13.04 -14.72 12.81
C SER A 99 -12.29 -13.40 12.96
N TRP A 100 -12.94 -12.29 12.57
CA TRP A 100 -12.34 -10.96 12.62
C TRP A 100 -13.37 -9.87 12.90
N PHE A 101 -13.43 -9.44 14.16
CA PHE A 101 -14.26 -8.32 14.62
C PHE A 101 -15.71 -8.38 14.09
N VAL A 102 -16.40 -9.51 14.32
CA VAL A 102 -17.73 -9.82 13.75
C VAL A 102 -18.76 -8.74 14.12
N GLY A 103 -18.69 -8.20 15.34
CA GLY A 103 -19.57 -7.10 15.77
C GLY A 103 -19.38 -5.80 14.97
N MET A 104 -18.29 -5.67 14.22
CA MET A 104 -17.99 -4.52 13.36
C MET A 104 -18.19 -4.82 11.87
N PHE A 105 -17.81 -6.00 11.42
CA PHE A 105 -17.71 -6.31 9.99
C PHE A 105 -18.73 -7.31 9.48
N GLY A 106 -19.59 -7.84 10.36
CA GLY A 106 -20.50 -8.92 10.04
C GLY A 106 -19.79 -10.28 10.02
N GLU A 107 -20.41 -11.22 9.32
CA GLU A 107 -19.94 -12.60 9.31
C GLU A 107 -18.63 -12.74 8.53
N VAL A 108 -17.87 -13.80 8.83
CA VAL A 108 -16.61 -14.11 8.14
C VAL A 108 -16.82 -14.31 6.64
N GLU A 109 -17.96 -14.88 6.24
CA GLU A 109 -18.30 -15.08 4.83
C GLU A 109 -18.38 -13.74 4.07
N ASP A 110 -19.02 -12.73 4.65
CA ASP A 110 -19.15 -11.40 4.04
C ASP A 110 -17.77 -10.75 3.82
N LEU A 111 -16.84 -10.98 4.75
CA LEU A 111 -15.47 -10.49 4.65
C LEU A 111 -14.71 -11.15 3.50
N PHE A 112 -14.88 -12.46 3.32
CA PHE A 112 -14.26 -13.22 2.23
C PHE A 112 -14.81 -12.83 0.85
N ASP A 113 -16.11 -12.54 0.76
CA ASP A 113 -16.78 -12.19 -0.49
C ASP A 113 -16.33 -10.83 -1.02
N ARG A 114 -16.16 -9.84 -0.14
CA ARG A 114 -15.68 -8.49 -0.52
C ARG A 114 -14.17 -8.32 -0.49
N ALA A 115 -13.43 -9.37 -0.14
CA ALA A 115 -11.98 -9.31 -0.01
C ALA A 115 -11.29 -8.96 -1.33
N GLU A 116 -10.17 -8.26 -1.22
CA GLU A 116 -9.33 -7.97 -2.38
C GLU A 116 -8.39 -9.14 -2.70
N ARG A 117 -8.33 -9.57 -3.96
CA ARG A 117 -7.42 -10.63 -4.38
C ARG A 117 -6.09 -10.05 -4.88
N ILE A 118 -5.00 -10.39 -4.20
CA ILE A 118 -3.65 -9.92 -4.55
C ILE A 118 -2.66 -11.09 -4.48
N GLY A 119 -2.05 -11.43 -5.62
CA GLY A 119 -0.97 -12.42 -5.69
C GLY A 119 -1.32 -13.80 -5.12
N GLY A 120 -2.57 -14.25 -5.34
CA GLY A 120 -3.08 -15.55 -4.89
C GLY A 120 -3.69 -15.56 -3.49
N PHE A 121 -3.63 -14.45 -2.74
CA PHE A 121 -4.27 -14.32 -1.44
C PHE A 121 -5.49 -13.41 -1.49
N ARG A 122 -6.40 -13.58 -0.54
CA ARG A 122 -7.40 -12.57 -0.20
C ARG A 122 -6.87 -11.67 0.89
N PHE A 123 -7.17 -10.38 0.78
CA PHE A 123 -6.85 -9.36 1.77
C PHE A 123 -8.12 -8.67 2.21
N LEU A 124 -8.19 -8.33 3.49
CA LEU A 124 -9.15 -7.36 3.99
C LEU A 124 -8.99 -6.06 3.19
N THR A 125 -10.11 -5.41 2.85
CA THR A 125 -10.05 -4.18 2.07
C THR A 125 -9.31 -3.09 2.85
N VAL A 126 -8.69 -2.13 2.15
CA VAL A 126 -8.07 -0.97 2.82
C VAL A 126 -9.11 -0.19 3.61
N ALA A 127 -10.34 -0.08 3.09
CA ALA A 127 -11.44 0.61 3.78
C ALA A 127 -11.78 -0.09 5.12
N ASP A 128 -11.99 -1.40 5.12
CA ASP A 128 -12.24 -2.17 6.34
C ASP A 128 -11.03 -2.08 7.31
N THR A 129 -9.81 -2.10 6.76
CA THR A 129 -8.59 -1.92 7.57
C THR A 129 -8.55 -0.56 8.27
N VAL A 130 -8.97 0.51 7.60
CA VAL A 130 -9.08 1.85 8.17
C VAL A 130 -10.11 1.88 9.29
N VAL A 131 -11.30 1.32 9.08
CA VAL A 131 -12.37 1.25 10.09
C VAL A 131 -11.88 0.49 11.34
N TRP A 132 -11.23 -0.65 11.15
CA TRP A 132 -10.65 -1.44 12.23
C TRP A 132 -9.60 -0.65 13.03
N LYS A 133 -8.69 0.04 12.35
CA LYS A 133 -7.64 0.85 12.97
C LYS A 133 -8.21 2.04 13.73
N GLN A 134 -9.24 2.70 13.21
CA GLN A 134 -9.95 3.78 13.90
C GLN A 134 -10.61 3.28 15.19
N ARG A 135 -11.19 2.07 15.18
CA ARG A 135 -11.80 1.49 16.39
C ARG A 135 -10.77 1.17 17.47
N LEU A 136 -9.63 0.60 17.09
CA LEU A 136 -8.59 0.19 18.05
C LEU A 136 -7.73 1.34 18.55
N ASP A 137 -7.54 2.38 17.74
CA ASP A 137 -6.89 3.65 18.09
C ASP A 137 -5.54 3.51 18.84
N ARG A 138 -4.75 2.48 18.49
CA ARG A 138 -3.43 2.27 19.08
C ARG A 138 -2.43 3.29 18.53
N PRO A 139 -1.32 3.58 19.23
CA PRO A 139 -0.29 4.51 18.72
C PRO A 139 0.19 4.19 17.30
N LYS A 140 0.38 2.89 16.97
CA LYS A 140 0.75 2.46 15.61
C LYS A 140 -0.35 2.70 14.57
N ASP A 141 -1.62 2.62 14.97
CA ASP A 141 -2.76 2.78 14.07
C ASP A 141 -2.95 4.26 13.71
N ARG A 142 -2.79 5.18 14.69
CA ARG A 142 -2.79 6.62 14.43
C ARG A 142 -1.73 7.02 13.39
N LEU A 143 -0.52 6.47 13.51
CA LEU A 143 0.56 6.70 12.55
C LEU A 143 0.22 6.17 11.15
N ASP A 144 -0.35 4.96 11.06
CA ASP A 144 -0.80 4.40 9.78
C ASP A 144 -1.89 5.27 9.15
N LEU A 145 -2.88 5.71 9.94
CA LEU A 145 -3.99 6.56 9.50
C LEU A 145 -3.53 7.94 9.02
N GLN A 146 -2.56 8.56 9.72
CA GLN A 146 -1.96 9.83 9.31
C GLN A 146 -1.32 9.72 7.92
N ARG A 147 -0.51 8.68 7.68
CA ARG A 147 0.14 8.45 6.37
C ARG A 147 -0.84 8.26 5.22
N MET A 148 -2.04 7.75 5.50
CA MET A 148 -3.10 7.59 4.51
C MET A 148 -3.89 8.88 4.26
N ALA A 149 -3.94 9.77 5.24
CA ALA A 149 -4.61 11.07 5.12
C ALA A 149 -3.71 12.13 4.45
N GLU A 150 -2.38 11.98 4.55
CA GLU A 150 -1.44 12.84 3.83
C GLU A 150 -1.60 12.65 2.31
N PRO A 151 -1.76 13.75 1.54
CA PRO A 151 -1.62 13.68 0.09
C PRO A 151 -0.26 13.07 -0.21
N ALA A 152 -0.22 12.03 -1.04
CA ALA A 152 1.04 11.47 -1.49
C ALA A 152 1.83 12.60 -2.18
N ASP A 153 2.81 13.18 -1.47
CA ASP A 153 3.79 14.13 -2.03
C ASP A 153 4.68 13.33 -2.99
N ARG A 154 4.11 12.98 -4.14
CA ARG A 154 4.81 12.38 -5.26
C ARG A 154 5.40 13.53 -6.04
N ASP A 155 6.58 13.94 -5.58
CA ASP A 155 7.80 14.12 -6.38
C ASP A 155 8.65 15.26 -5.80
N ARG A 156 9.47 14.94 -4.79
CA ARG A 156 10.70 15.69 -4.50
C ARG A 156 11.90 14.91 -5.01
N SER A 157 11.99 14.81 -6.34
CA SER A 157 13.26 14.59 -7.04
C SER A 157 13.77 15.90 -7.67
N THR A 158 13.97 16.93 -6.83
CA THR A 158 14.95 17.98 -7.14
C THR A 158 16.19 17.74 -6.29
N GLY A 159 17.27 17.29 -6.93
CA GLY A 159 18.50 16.93 -6.24
C GLY A 159 19.69 16.61 -7.14
N CYS A 160 20.03 17.54 -8.04
CA CYS A 160 21.41 17.91 -8.37
C CYS A 160 22.40 16.79 -8.77
N GLN A 161 22.61 16.60 -10.08
CA GLN A 161 23.92 16.21 -10.61
C GLN A 161 24.41 17.32 -11.54
N GLY A 162 25.61 17.81 -11.26
CA GLY A 162 26.15 19.03 -11.83
C GLY A 162 26.77 18.88 -13.23
N ARG A 163 27.02 20.07 -13.80
CA ARG A 163 27.97 20.41 -14.87
C ARG A 163 27.79 19.75 -16.24
N ALA A 164 27.22 20.52 -17.18
CA ALA A 164 27.87 20.88 -18.45
C ALA A 164 27.21 22.15 -19.04
N VAL A 165 27.82 23.33 -18.86
CA VAL A 165 28.53 24.17 -19.86
C VAL A 165 27.69 24.65 -21.07
N CYS A 166 27.65 25.99 -21.24
CA CYS A 166 27.41 26.79 -22.46
C CYS A 166 26.03 26.65 -23.14
N SER A 167 25.33 27.69 -23.58
CA SER A 167 25.70 29.05 -23.97
C SER A 167 24.41 29.87 -24.09
N VAL A 168 24.37 31.08 -23.52
CA VAL A 168 23.32 32.06 -23.82
C VAL A 168 23.97 33.16 -24.65
N GLN A 169 23.53 33.36 -25.89
CA GLN A 169 23.69 34.64 -26.56
C GLN A 169 22.31 35.25 -26.79
N PRO A 170 22.03 36.46 -26.28
CA PRO A 170 20.90 37.24 -26.75
C PRO A 170 21.27 37.93 -28.07
N VAL A 171 20.38 37.78 -29.07
CA VAL A 171 20.39 38.55 -30.31
C VAL A 171 20.15 40.03 -29.96
N VAL A 172 21.18 40.86 -30.11
CA VAL A 172 21.06 42.32 -30.12
C VAL A 172 20.84 42.78 -31.55
N GLN A 173 19.68 43.36 -31.82
CA GLN A 173 19.37 44.06 -33.07
C GLN A 173 20.24 45.32 -33.20
N ARG A 174 20.87 45.52 -34.35
CA ARG A 174 21.57 46.76 -34.72
C ARG A 174 20.70 47.60 -35.67
N PRO A 175 20.50 48.90 -35.41
CA PRO A 175 19.99 49.82 -36.42
C PRO A 175 21.13 50.26 -37.36
N GLY A 176 20.77 50.52 -38.61
CA GLY A 176 21.70 50.62 -39.74
C GLY A 176 22.44 51.94 -39.93
N THR A 177 23.20 52.00 -41.01
CA THR A 177 23.59 53.22 -41.72
C THR A 177 23.96 52.87 -43.16
N PRO A 178 23.77 53.79 -44.13
CA PRO A 178 23.74 53.49 -45.55
C PRO A 178 25.07 53.82 -46.25
N GLY A 179 25.27 53.23 -47.42
CA GLY A 179 25.80 54.00 -48.54
C GLY A 179 27.01 53.44 -49.29
N THR A 180 26.79 53.38 -50.61
CA THR A 180 27.76 53.64 -51.69
C THR A 180 28.64 52.48 -52.21
N GLY A 181 28.25 52.03 -53.41
CA GLY A 181 29.18 52.04 -54.55
C GLY A 181 29.98 50.76 -54.81
N ARG A 182 29.55 50.00 -55.82
CA ARG A 182 30.33 49.86 -57.06
C ARG A 182 29.56 49.17 -58.18
N SER A 183 29.72 49.77 -59.35
CA SER A 183 29.14 49.46 -60.65
C SER A 183 29.78 48.26 -61.32
N TRP A 184 28.98 47.48 -62.03
CA TRP A 184 29.41 46.51 -63.04
C TRP A 184 29.56 47.17 -64.43
N ARG A 185 30.77 47.10 -64.99
CA ARG A 185 31.15 47.05 -66.42
C ARG A 185 32.50 46.31 -66.40
N GLY A 186 32.84 45.26 -67.16
CA GLY A 186 32.43 44.79 -68.48
C GLY A 186 33.68 44.75 -69.37
N ARG A 187 33.94 43.59 -70.01
CA ARG A 187 35.03 43.24 -70.98
C ARG A 187 36.38 42.89 -70.33
N ASP A 188 37.11 41.85 -70.77
CA ASP A 188 37.20 41.20 -72.10
C ASP A 188 36.92 39.68 -72.10
#